data_AF-A0A1G7FNR1-F1
#
_entry.id   AF-A0A1G7FNR1-F1
#
_cell.length_a   1.000
_cell.length_b   1.000
_cell.length_c   1.000
_cell.angle_alpha   90.00
_cell.angle_beta   90.00
_cell.angle_gamma   90.00
#
_symmetry.space_group_name_H-M   'P 1'
#
loop_
_entity.id
_entity.type
_entity.pdbx_description
1 polymer ?
#
loop_
_entity_poly.entity_id
_entity_poly.type
_entity_poly.pdbx_seq_one_letter_code
_entity_poly.pdbx_strand_id
1 'polypeptide(L)'
;MVLAIRHIVLRRATNKLLVRVRALLRRNEFYLIPLALLIGLMAGAIVTLMSEVAQIAHVLIYGIPIDVRLSAHDHINPWAALSAPAVGGLALGIMEWSRRRLKISSAVDPIEANALRGGHLSLRDSVVVSSQTLISNGCGASVGLEAGYTQIGSGVASLLGQFLNLRRTDLRLI
;
A
#
# COMPACT_ATOMS: atom_id res chain seq x y z
N MET A 1 14.70 -20.13 3.03
CA MET A 1 13.25 -19.88 2.84
C MET A 1 12.94 -18.56 2.09
N VAL A 2 13.84 -18.08 1.20
CA VAL A 2 13.59 -16.92 0.30
C VAL A 2 13.68 -17.35 -1.18
N LEU A 3 14.32 -18.48 -1.46
CA LEU A 3 14.37 -19.06 -2.81
C LEU A 3 13.03 -19.67 -3.29
N ALA A 4 12.15 -20.10 -2.38
CA ALA A 4 10.91 -20.78 -2.75
C ALA A 4 9.85 -19.84 -3.36
N ILE A 5 9.83 -18.57 -2.94
CA ILE A 5 8.88 -17.57 -3.46
C ILE A 5 9.27 -17.12 -4.88
N ARG A 6 10.56 -17.15 -5.22
CA ARG A 6 11.03 -16.87 -6.58
C ARG A 6 10.55 -17.92 -7.60
N HIS A 7 10.27 -19.15 -7.15
CA HIS A 7 9.80 -20.23 -8.02
C HIS A 7 8.30 -20.20 -8.33
N ILE A 8 7.46 -19.57 -7.48
CA ILE A 8 6.02 -19.45 -7.73
C ILE A 8 5.73 -18.47 -8.88
N VAL A 9 6.58 -17.45 -9.06
CA VAL A 9 6.48 -16.47 -10.15
C VAL A 9 6.94 -17.05 -11.51
N LEU A 10 7.63 -18.19 -11.52
CA LEU A 10 8.25 -18.77 -12.72
C LEU A 10 7.50 -19.96 -13.35
N ARG A 11 6.29 -20.31 -12.91
CA ARG A 11 5.44 -21.22 -13.70
C ARG A 11 4.75 -20.43 -14.83
N ARG A 12 5.50 -20.25 -15.93
CA ARG A 12 4.98 -19.96 -17.27
C ARG A 12 3.95 -21.02 -17.66
N ALA A 13 2.69 -20.82 -17.28
CA ALA A 13 1.57 -21.38 -18.00
C ALA A 13 1.30 -20.43 -19.17
N THR A 14 1.62 -20.88 -20.39
CA THR A 14 1.30 -20.16 -21.63
C THR A 14 -0.20 -20.22 -21.86
N ASN A 15 -0.94 -19.46 -21.04
CA ASN A 15 -2.37 -19.30 -21.21
C ASN A 15 -2.56 -18.39 -22.44
N LYS A 16 -3.07 -18.94 -23.54
CA LYS A 16 -3.21 -18.21 -24.83
C LYS A 16 -3.94 -16.87 -24.64
N LEU A 17 -4.87 -16.79 -23.69
CA LEU A 17 -5.56 -15.57 -23.30
C LEU A 17 -4.61 -14.50 -22.75
N LEU A 18 -3.73 -14.85 -21.80
CA LEU A 18 -2.76 -13.92 -21.23
C LEU A 18 -1.81 -13.39 -22.31
N VAL A 19 -1.36 -14.25 -23.22
CA VAL A 19 -0.51 -13.82 -24.35
C VAL A 19 -1.24 -12.79 -25.23
N ARG A 20 -2.52 -13.02 -25.54
CA ARG A 20 -3.35 -12.08 -26.30
C ARG A 20 -3.55 -10.76 -25.57
N VAL A 21 -3.90 -10.79 -24.28
CA VAL A 21 -4.07 -9.58 -23.46
C VAL A 21 -2.79 -8.75 -23.42
N ARG A 22 -1.64 -9.39 -23.16
CA ARG A 22 -0.33 -8.72 -23.17
C ARG A 22 -0.02 -8.11 -24.54
N ALA A 23 -0.33 -8.82 -25.63
CA ALA A 23 -0.11 -8.31 -26.97
C ALA A 23 -0.99 -7.09 -27.29
N LEU A 24 -2.26 -7.08 -26.84
CA LEU A 24 -3.17 -5.95 -27.03
C LEU A 24 -2.71 -4.72 -26.23
N LEU A 25 -2.41 -4.89 -24.94
CA LEU A 25 -1.95 -3.81 -24.06
C LEU A 25 -0.67 -3.16 -24.59
N ARG A 26 0.25 -3.97 -25.15
CA ARG A 26 1.50 -3.46 -25.71
C ARG A 26 1.35 -2.87 -27.11
N ARG A 27 0.23 -3.07 -27.82
CA ARG A 27 0.05 -2.59 -29.19
C ARG A 27 -0.58 -1.20 -29.24
N ASN A 28 -1.45 -0.88 -28.29
CA ASN A 28 -2.18 0.39 -28.26
C ASN A 28 -2.47 0.81 -26.81
N GLU A 29 -2.11 2.05 -26.48
CA GLU A 29 -2.33 2.70 -25.19
C GLU A 29 -3.82 2.75 -24.80
N PHE A 30 -4.74 2.75 -25.79
CA PHE A 30 -6.18 2.70 -25.55
C PHE A 30 -6.60 1.51 -24.67
N TYR A 31 -5.90 0.37 -24.78
CA TYR A 31 -6.21 -0.81 -23.96
C TYR A 31 -5.73 -0.68 -22.50
N LEU A 32 -4.94 0.34 -22.16
CA LEU A 32 -4.56 0.63 -20.78
C LEU A 32 -5.70 1.24 -19.98
N ILE A 33 -6.68 1.89 -20.63
CA ILE A 33 -7.83 2.53 -19.98
C ILE A 33 -8.62 1.55 -19.08
N PRO A 34 -9.11 0.39 -19.59
CA PRO A 34 -9.83 -0.57 -18.74
C PRO A 34 -8.95 -1.16 -17.62
N LEU A 35 -7.63 -1.28 -17.85
CA LEU A 35 -6.70 -1.73 -16.82
C LEU A 35 -6.54 -0.67 -15.71
N ALA A 36 -6.38 0.59 -16.08
CA ALA A 36 -6.31 1.72 -15.16
C ALA A 36 -7.61 1.85 -14.35
N LEU A 37 -8.77 1.65 -14.99
CA LEU A 37 -10.07 1.61 -14.29
C LEU A 37 -10.11 0.49 -13.24
N LEU A 38 -9.68 -0.72 -13.60
CA LEU A 38 -9.61 -1.85 -12.67
C LEU A 38 -8.66 -1.56 -11.49
N ILE A 39 -7.48 -1.01 -11.77
CA ILE A 39 -6.51 -0.61 -10.74
C ILE A 39 -7.11 0.45 -9.82
N GLY A 40 -7.77 1.46 -10.37
CA GLY A 40 -8.45 2.51 -9.61
C GLY A 40 -9.56 1.96 -8.70
N LEU A 41 -10.35 1.00 -9.18
CA LEU A 41 -11.38 0.34 -8.37
C LEU A 41 -10.77 -0.44 -7.20
N MET A 42 -9.70 -1.21 -7.45
CA MET A 42 -9.03 -1.95 -6.39
C MET A 42 -8.33 -1.03 -5.38
N ALA A 43 -7.63 0.00 -5.86
CA ALA A 43 -6.99 0.99 -5.00
C ALA A 43 -8.04 1.72 -4.16
N GLY A 44 -9.15 2.16 -4.76
CA GLY A 44 -10.26 2.80 -4.06
C GLY A 44 -10.87 1.90 -2.98
N ALA A 45 -11.09 0.62 -3.28
CA ALA A 45 -11.60 -0.34 -2.30
C ALA A 45 -10.63 -0.53 -1.12
N ILE A 46 -9.33 -0.65 -1.39
CA ILE A 46 -8.30 -0.80 -0.35
C ILE A 46 -8.17 0.48 0.49
N VAL A 47 -8.16 1.65 -0.13
CA VAL A 47 -8.08 2.95 0.56
C VAL A 47 -9.32 3.19 1.43
N THR A 48 -10.50 2.81 0.94
CA THR A 48 -11.74 2.86 1.74
C THR A 48 -11.61 1.94 2.95
N LEU A 49 -11.16 0.70 2.76
CA LEU A 49 -10.93 -0.23 3.87
C LEU A 49 -9.92 0.31 4.89
N MET A 50 -8.81 0.91 4.44
CA MET A 50 -7.83 1.54 5.32
C MET A 50 -8.45 2.69 6.13
N SER A 51 -9.29 3.51 5.51
CA SER A 51 -9.99 4.61 6.17
C SER A 51 -10.93 4.09 7.25
N GLU A 52 -11.71 3.05 6.95
CA GLU A 52 -12.61 2.41 7.92
C GLU A 52 -11.85 1.78 9.08
N VAL A 53 -10.74 1.09 8.81
CA VAL A 53 -9.92 0.50 9.89
C VAL A 53 -9.32 1.58 10.80
N ALA A 54 -8.90 2.71 10.23
CA ALA A 54 -8.40 3.83 11.02
C ALA A 54 -9.51 4.43 11.91
N GLN A 55 -10.71 4.61 11.36
CA GLN A 55 -11.85 5.13 12.11
C GLN A 55 -12.27 4.16 13.22
N ILE A 56 -12.34 2.85 12.95
CA ILE A 56 -12.60 1.82 13.96
C ILE A 56 -11.52 1.86 15.05
N ALA A 57 -10.25 2.02 14.68
CA ALA A 57 -9.18 2.17 15.67
C ALA A 57 -9.41 3.41 16.54
N HIS A 58 -9.81 4.55 15.97
CA HIS A 58 -10.11 5.74 16.76
C HIS A 58 -11.28 5.53 17.72
N VAL A 59 -12.36 4.88 17.28
CA VAL A 59 -13.51 4.52 18.13
C VAL A 59 -13.08 3.62 19.29
N LEU A 60 -12.30 2.57 19.01
CA LEU A 60 -11.90 1.58 20.02
C LEU A 60 -10.87 2.15 21.01
N ILE A 61 -9.93 2.96 20.54
CA ILE A 61 -8.82 3.47 21.36
C ILE A 61 -9.24 4.71 22.16
N TYR A 62 -9.96 5.64 21.53
CA TYR A 62 -10.30 6.93 22.12
C TYR A 62 -11.74 7.01 22.61
N GLY A 63 -12.58 6.00 22.33
CA GLY A 63 -13.97 5.98 22.76
C GLY A 63 -14.86 7.00 22.04
N ILE A 64 -14.48 7.42 20.83
CA ILE A 64 -15.23 8.44 20.08
C ILE A 64 -16.41 7.82 19.30
N PRO A 65 -17.48 8.59 19.01
CA PRO A 65 -18.55 8.14 18.13
C PRO A 65 -18.05 7.82 16.72
N ILE A 66 -18.70 6.85 16.04
CA ILE A 66 -18.30 6.37 14.71
C ILE A 66 -18.37 7.46 13.63
N ASP A 67 -19.24 8.44 13.80
CA ASP A 67 -19.48 9.57 12.91
C ASP A 67 -18.60 10.80 13.22
N VAL A 68 -17.78 10.73 14.27
CA VAL A 68 -16.90 11.82 14.71
C VAL A 68 -15.45 11.47 14.42
N ARG A 69 -14.70 12.42 13.87
CA ARG A 69 -13.25 12.28 13.65
C ARG A 69 -12.51 12.61 14.95
N LEU A 70 -11.39 11.94 15.20
CA LEU A 70 -10.55 12.18 16.38
C LEU A 70 -10.15 13.65 16.55
N SER A 71 -9.86 14.36 15.45
CA SER A 71 -9.49 15.78 15.45
C SER A 71 -10.64 16.74 15.76
N ALA A 72 -11.89 16.29 15.69
CA ALA A 72 -13.10 17.08 15.89
C ALA A 72 -13.76 16.79 17.25
N HIS A 73 -13.12 15.98 18.10
CA HIS A 73 -13.68 15.59 19.38
C HIS A 73 -13.16 16.48 20.51
N ASP A 74 -14.08 17.03 21.30
CA ASP A 74 -13.79 18.10 22.26
C ASP A 74 -12.99 17.63 23.49
N HIS A 75 -13.12 16.36 23.86
CA HIS A 75 -12.45 15.79 25.02
C HIS A 75 -12.00 14.36 24.74
N ILE A 76 -10.73 14.07 25.03
CA ILE A 76 -10.19 12.71 24.96
C ILE A 76 -9.64 12.33 26.33
N ASN A 77 -9.75 11.05 26.68
CA ASN A 77 -9.16 10.55 27.91
C ASN A 77 -7.63 10.78 27.89
N PRO A 78 -7.05 11.53 28.84
CA PRO A 78 -5.61 11.84 28.85
C PRO A 78 -4.72 10.59 28.85
N TRP A 79 -5.18 9.50 29.48
CA TRP A 79 -4.45 8.23 29.47
C TRP A 79 -4.41 7.60 28.08
N ALA A 80 -5.51 7.63 27.33
CA ALA A 80 -5.53 7.16 25.94
C ALA A 80 -4.68 8.08 25.04
N ALA A 81 -4.80 9.40 25.22
CA ALA A 81 -4.01 10.40 24.51
C ALA A 81 -2.49 10.22 24.66
N LEU A 82 -2.03 9.75 25.83
CA LEU A 82 -0.63 9.46 26.07
C LEU A 82 -0.23 8.03 25.64
N SER A 83 -0.99 7.04 26.08
CA SER A 83 -0.61 5.62 25.93
C SER A 83 -0.72 5.13 24.49
N ALA A 84 -1.73 5.56 23.73
CA ALA A 84 -1.92 5.05 22.38
C ALA A 84 -0.81 5.49 21.41
N PRO A 85 -0.43 6.79 21.33
CA PRO A 85 0.73 7.18 20.52
C PRO A 85 2.04 6.56 21.02
N ALA A 86 2.22 6.40 22.34
CA ALA A 86 3.43 5.80 22.90
C ALA A 86 3.57 4.32 22.49
N VAL A 87 2.50 3.52 22.62
CA VAL A 87 2.49 2.11 22.21
C VAL A 87 2.60 1.98 20.69
N GLY A 88 1.90 2.81 19.92
CA GLY A 88 2.00 2.84 18.47
C GLY A 88 3.42 3.19 18.00
N GLY A 89 4.03 4.22 18.59
CA GLY A 89 5.41 4.61 18.32
C GLY A 89 6.42 3.52 18.68
N LEU A 90 6.23 2.84 19.82
CA LEU A 90 7.05 1.69 20.21
C LEU A 90 6.92 0.54 19.20
N ALA A 91 5.69 0.21 18.78
CA ALA A 91 5.44 -0.83 17.79
C ALA A 91 6.13 -0.51 16.44
N LEU A 92 5.98 0.72 15.94
CA LEU A 92 6.65 1.18 14.72
C LEU A 92 8.17 1.18 14.86
N GLY A 93 8.68 1.57 16.03
CA GLY A 93 10.11 1.50 16.37
C GLY A 93 10.65 0.07 16.34
N ILE A 94 9.90 -0.91 16.89
CA ILE A 94 10.25 -2.33 16.84
C ILE A 94 10.22 -2.87 15.41
N MET A 95 9.24 -2.48 14.60
CA MET A 95 9.16 -2.85 13.18
C MET A 95 10.41 -2.36 12.43
N GLU A 96 10.77 -1.09 12.60
CA GLU A 96 11.92 -0.48 11.95
C GLU A 96 13.26 -1.05 12.46
N TRP A 97 13.38 -1.26 13.78
CA TRP A 97 14.54 -1.90 14.39
C TRP A 97 14.74 -3.32 13.86
N SER A 98 13.65 -4.10 13.78
CA SER A 98 13.64 -5.47 13.26
C SER A 98 14.01 -5.48 11.78
N ARG A 99 13.48 -4.57 10.97
CA ARG A 99 13.84 -4.41 9.56
C ARG A 99 15.35 -4.19 9.39
N ARG A 100 15.94 -3.28 10.18
CA ARG A 100 17.39 -3.00 10.15
C ARG A 100 18.21 -4.19 10.63
N ARG A 101 17.82 -4.83 11.73
CA ARG A 101 18.48 -6.04 12.28
C ARG A 101 18.50 -7.19 11.26
N LEU A 102 17.40 -7.39 10.54
CA LEU A 102 17.26 -8.40 9.50
C LEU A 102 17.85 -7.99 8.15
N LYS A 103 18.47 -6.81 8.05
CA LYS A 103 19.05 -6.24 6.82
C LYS A 103 18.05 -6.19 5.66
N ILE A 104 16.77 -5.99 5.96
CA ILE A 104 15.73 -5.83 4.95
C ILE A 104 15.84 -4.39 4.43
N SER A 105 15.94 -4.23 3.11
CA SER A 105 16.00 -2.90 2.46
C SER A 105 14.77 -2.04 2.80
N SER A 106 14.94 -0.72 2.78
CA SER A 106 13.80 0.19 2.90
C SER A 106 12.86 0.03 1.70
N ALA A 107 11.57 0.23 1.95
CA ALA A 107 10.60 0.35 0.88
C ALA A 107 10.99 1.50 -0.05
N VAL A 108 10.76 1.31 -1.34
CA VAL A 108 10.94 2.36 -2.34
C VAL A 108 9.67 3.21 -2.38
N ASP A 109 9.83 4.52 -2.44
CA ASP A 109 8.70 5.43 -2.59
C ASP A 109 8.10 5.34 -4.02
N PRO A 110 6.78 5.47 -4.23
CA PRO A 110 6.17 5.40 -5.55
C PRO A 110 6.73 6.39 -6.57
N ILE A 111 7.10 7.60 -6.13
CA ILE A 111 7.70 8.63 -6.98
C ILE A 111 9.11 8.17 -7.41
N GLU A 112 9.92 7.66 -6.48
CA GLU A 112 11.25 7.11 -6.79
C GLU A 112 11.14 5.88 -7.71
N ALA A 113 10.19 4.98 -7.45
CA ALA A 113 9.95 3.81 -8.27
C ALA A 113 9.58 4.20 -9.70
N ASN A 114 8.70 5.19 -9.87
CA ASN A 114 8.33 5.72 -11.18
C ASN A 114 9.53 6.37 -11.89
N ALA A 115 10.28 7.24 -11.21
CA ALA A 115 11.38 8.00 -11.80
C ALA A 115 12.61 7.13 -12.12
N LEU A 116 13.07 6.33 -11.15
CA LEU A 116 14.36 5.64 -11.22
C LEU A 116 14.23 4.16 -11.57
N ARG A 117 13.09 3.53 -11.24
CA ARG A 117 12.89 2.08 -11.38
C ARG A 117 11.87 1.70 -12.45
N GLY A 118 11.38 2.68 -13.22
CA GLY A 118 10.45 2.45 -14.32
C GLY A 118 9.08 1.94 -13.88
N GLY A 119 8.63 2.32 -12.69
CA GLY A 119 7.35 1.89 -12.10
C GLY A 119 7.42 0.57 -11.33
N HIS A 120 8.60 -0.05 -11.22
CA HIS A 120 8.75 -1.28 -10.43
C HIS A 120 8.73 -0.99 -8.93
N LEU A 121 7.64 -1.41 -8.30
CA LEU A 121 7.40 -1.34 -6.86
C LEU A 121 7.07 -2.73 -6.28
N SER A 122 7.58 -3.00 -5.08
CA SER A 122 7.33 -4.23 -4.33
C SER A 122 5.99 -4.14 -3.58
N LEU A 123 5.04 -5.02 -3.90
CA LEU A 123 3.75 -5.04 -3.20
C LEU A 123 3.93 -5.37 -1.71
N ARG A 124 4.85 -6.27 -1.37
CA ARG A 124 5.13 -6.63 0.03
C ARG A 124 5.54 -5.41 0.83
N ASP A 125 6.49 -4.64 0.31
CA ASP A 125 7.00 -3.45 1.01
C ASP A 125 5.92 -2.36 1.04
N SER A 126 5.09 -2.30 0.00
CA SER A 126 3.95 -1.39 -0.05
C SER A 126 2.91 -1.70 1.03
N VAL A 127 2.61 -2.98 1.26
CA VAL A 127 1.75 -3.42 2.37
C VAL A 127 2.36 -3.06 3.72
N VAL A 128 3.67 -3.27 3.90
CA VAL A 128 4.35 -2.93 5.17
C VAL A 128 4.25 -1.44 5.47
N VAL A 129 4.59 -0.58 4.51
CA VAL A 129 4.52 0.88 4.69
C VAL A 129 3.08 1.34 4.94
N SER A 130 2.12 0.82 4.18
CA SER A 130 0.71 1.21 4.34
C SER A 130 0.16 0.80 5.70
N SER A 131 0.54 -0.38 6.20
CA SER A 131 0.23 -0.83 7.57
C SER A 131 0.91 0.04 8.62
N GLN A 132 2.16 0.48 8.41
CA GLN A 132 2.84 1.40 9.32
C GLN A 132 2.13 2.75 9.38
N THR A 133 1.69 3.30 8.24
CA THR A 133 0.89 4.52 8.19
C THR A 133 -0.44 4.33 8.91
N LEU A 134 -1.11 3.19 8.72
CA LEU A 134 -2.37 2.86 9.39
C LEU A 134 -2.23 2.75 10.90
N ILE A 135 -1.19 2.06 11.39
CA ILE A 135 -0.87 1.97 12.82
C ILE A 135 -0.59 3.37 13.38
N SER A 136 0.22 4.17 12.68
CA SER A 136 0.57 5.52 13.12
C SER A 136 -0.67 6.40 13.26
N ASN A 137 -1.50 6.46 12.22
CA ASN A 137 -2.72 7.24 12.22
C ASN A 137 -3.76 6.72 13.23
N GLY A 138 -3.98 5.41 13.29
CA GLY A 138 -4.93 4.78 14.22
C GLY A 138 -4.56 5.01 15.69
N CYS A 139 -3.27 5.05 16.02
CA CYS A 139 -2.78 5.41 17.35
C CYS A 139 -2.74 6.93 17.62
N GLY A 140 -3.37 7.75 16.75
CA GLY A 140 -3.54 9.19 16.94
C GLY A 140 -2.27 10.02 16.71
N ALA A 141 -1.29 9.51 15.97
CA ALA A 141 -0.17 10.34 15.53
C ALA A 141 -0.65 11.40 14.52
N SER A 142 0.00 12.56 14.51
CA SER A 142 -0.32 13.68 13.62
C SER A 142 0.22 13.45 12.19
N VAL A 143 -0.20 12.36 11.56
CA VAL A 143 0.14 11.97 10.19
C VAL A 143 -1.10 11.43 9.50
N GLY A 144 -1.33 11.86 8.27
CA GLY A 144 -2.41 11.37 7.45
C GLY A 144 -2.09 10.03 6.79
N LEU A 145 -3.09 9.45 6.14
CA LEU A 145 -3.02 8.15 5.50
C LEU A 145 -2.59 8.23 4.02
N GLU A 146 -2.34 9.44 3.49
CA GLU A 146 -2.08 9.69 2.06
C GLU A 146 -0.84 8.93 1.56
N ALA A 147 0.20 8.83 2.40
CA ALA A 147 1.38 8.04 2.09
C ALA A 147 1.04 6.55 1.95
N GLY A 148 0.24 6.00 2.85
CA GLY A 148 -0.21 4.61 2.79
C GLY A 148 -1.12 4.35 1.59
N TYR A 149 -2.04 5.27 1.29
CA TYR A 149 -2.93 5.17 0.12
C TYR A 149 -2.15 5.14 -1.18
N THR A 150 -1.21 6.09 -1.34
CA THR A 150 -0.37 6.18 -2.52
C THR A 150 0.50 4.93 -2.64
N GLN A 151 1.10 4.49 -1.55
CA GLN A 151 1.97 3.32 -1.55
C GLN A 151 1.24 2.03 -1.95
N ILE A 152 0.09 1.72 -1.31
CA ILE A 152 -0.63 0.48 -1.63
C ILE A 152 -1.23 0.52 -3.03
N GLY A 153 -1.76 1.67 -3.45
CA GLY A 153 -2.31 1.88 -4.79
C GLY A 153 -1.25 1.65 -5.87
N SER A 154 -0.10 2.31 -5.76
CA SER A 154 1.03 2.11 -6.67
C SER A 154 1.60 0.69 -6.58
N GLY A 155 1.57 0.05 -5.41
CA GLY A 155 2.01 -1.33 -5.23
C GLY A 155 1.16 -2.33 -6.00
N VAL A 156 -0.17 -2.15 -5.97
CA VAL A 156 -1.13 -2.96 -6.72
C VAL A 156 -1.01 -2.72 -8.22
N ALA A 157 -0.92 -1.45 -8.64
CA ALA A 157 -0.71 -1.06 -10.04
C ALA A 157 0.57 -1.70 -10.61
N SER A 158 1.68 -1.56 -9.89
CA SER A 158 2.97 -2.14 -10.22
C SER A 158 2.92 -3.67 -10.30
N LEU A 159 2.27 -4.35 -9.34
CA LEU A 159 2.14 -5.81 -9.37
C LEU A 159 1.40 -6.27 -10.63
N LEU A 160 0.26 -5.64 -10.95
CA LEU A 160 -0.52 -6.00 -12.12
C LEU A 160 0.21 -5.69 -13.42
N GLY A 161 0.83 -4.52 -13.53
CA GLY A 161 1.59 -4.13 -14.71
C GLY A 161 2.78 -5.05 -14.97
N GLN A 162 3.48 -5.47 -13.91
CA GLN A 162 4.55 -6.48 -14.00
C GLN A 162 4.01 -7.85 -14.40
N PHE A 163 2.89 -8.29 -13.81
CA PHE A 163 2.23 -9.54 -14.17
C PHE A 163 1.81 -9.56 -15.66
N LEU A 164 1.42 -8.40 -16.20
CA LEU A 164 1.05 -8.21 -17.60
C LEU A 164 2.27 -7.91 -18.52
N ASN A 165 3.50 -7.88 -18.00
CA ASN A 165 4.71 -7.54 -18.76
C ASN A 165 4.54 -6.26 -19.61
N LEU A 166 3.97 -5.23 -19.00
CA LEU A 166 3.82 -3.91 -19.62
C LEU A 166 5.17 -3.32 -19.99
N ARG A 167 5.17 -2.40 -20.96
CA ARG A 167 6.38 -1.65 -21.30
C ARG A 167 6.72 -0.72 -20.14
N ARG A 168 7.98 -0.30 -20.05
CA ARG A 168 8.43 0.65 -19.02
C ARG A 168 7.61 1.94 -19.02
N THR A 169 7.22 2.45 -20.19
CA THR A 169 6.39 3.66 -20.29
C THR A 169 4.98 3.41 -19.76
N ASP A 170 4.35 2.31 -20.18
CA ASP A 170 3.00 1.94 -19.74
C ASP A 170 2.94 1.68 -18.23
N LEU A 171 3.92 0.98 -17.67
CA LEU A 171 4.01 0.68 -16.22
C LEU A 171 4.17 1.93 -15.36
N ARG A 172 4.74 3.00 -15.91
CA ARG A 172 4.89 4.30 -15.24
C ARG A 172 3.62 5.15 -15.27
N LEU A 173 2.70 4.81 -16.17
CA LEU A 173 1.47 5.56 -16.43
C LEU A 173 0.29 5.03 -15.61
N ILE A 174 0.22 3.72 -15.40
CA ILE A 174 -0.86 3.04 -14.65
C ILE A 174 -0.58 2.98 -13.15
#